data_AF-A0A960PQ73-F1
#
_entry.id   AF-A0A960PQ73-F1
#
_cell.length_a   1.000
_cell.length_b   1.000
_cell.length_c   1.000
_cell.angle_alpha   90.00
_cell.angle_beta   90.00
_cell.angle_gamma   90.00
#
_symmetry.space_group_name_H-M   'P 1'
#
loop_
_entity.id
_entity.type
_entity.pdbx_description
1 polymer ?
#
loop_
_entity_poly.entity_id
_entity_poly.type
_entity_poly.pdbx_seq_one_letter_code
_entity_poly.pdbx_strand_id
1 'polypeptide(L)'
;MQGSSLASSAAVMALSLALFSAAPASADAATCTLNDMRAVGNAIFAWVTDQVLSEGTEIAGLSFDLGDYPVITREGLEALLVPNYLDSVPELDAWGNAFDYRLNTDFLSPNLFAVRSLGADGMAEGDVYSPGFTGSPNEDLVLL
;
A
#
# COMPACT_ATOMS: atom_id res chain seq x y z
N MET A 1 62.39 -7.14 -28.15
CA MET A 1 61.15 -7.25 -28.95
C MET A 1 60.37 -8.40 -28.33
N GLN A 2 59.53 -8.10 -27.33
CA GLN A 2 58.06 -7.99 -27.45
C GLN A 2 57.40 -9.34 -27.78
N GLY A 3 56.53 -9.81 -26.87
CA GLY A 3 55.62 -10.92 -27.14
C GLY A 3 55.09 -11.62 -25.89
N SER A 4 54.33 -10.92 -25.06
CA SER A 4 53.50 -11.50 -23.98
C SER A 4 52.33 -12.30 -24.56
N SER A 5 51.98 -13.45 -23.96
CA SER A 5 50.59 -13.94 -24.02
C SER A 5 50.28 -14.75 -22.76
N LEU A 6 49.49 -14.13 -21.90
CA LEU A 6 48.87 -14.70 -20.72
C LEU A 6 47.43 -15.10 -21.05
N ALA A 7 46.98 -16.13 -20.34
CA ALA A 7 45.60 -16.41 -19.94
C ALA A 7 44.62 -16.94 -21.01
N SER A 8 44.15 -18.16 -20.77
CA SER A 8 42.79 -18.54 -21.11
C SER A 8 42.19 -19.31 -19.92
N SER A 9 41.77 -18.55 -18.90
CA SER A 9 40.82 -19.01 -17.89
C SER A 9 39.42 -18.74 -18.43
N ALA A 10 38.76 -19.78 -18.95
CA ALA A 10 37.35 -19.70 -19.31
C ALA A 10 36.51 -19.84 -18.04
N ALA A 11 36.07 -18.70 -17.49
CA ALA A 11 35.07 -18.65 -16.45
C ALA A 11 33.68 -18.93 -17.07
N VAL A 12 33.03 -19.97 -16.59
CA VAL A 12 31.63 -20.30 -16.88
C VAL A 12 30.75 -19.30 -16.14
N MET A 13 30.17 -18.32 -16.84
CA MET A 13 29.07 -17.51 -16.32
C MET A 13 27.75 -18.10 -16.81
N ALA A 14 27.09 -18.86 -15.95
CA ALA A 14 25.67 -19.14 -16.07
C ALA A 14 24.91 -18.02 -15.36
N LEU A 15 24.42 -17.04 -16.13
CA LEU A 15 23.50 -16.03 -15.61
C LEU A 15 22.08 -16.55 -15.80
N SER A 16 21.52 -17.09 -14.71
CA SER A 16 20.10 -17.45 -14.62
C SER A 16 19.25 -16.18 -14.71
N LEU A 17 18.63 -15.93 -15.87
CA LEU A 17 17.62 -14.88 -15.97
C LEU A 17 16.35 -15.37 -15.28
N ALA A 18 15.99 -14.67 -14.20
CA ALA A 18 14.76 -14.84 -13.45
C ALA A 18 13.54 -14.69 -14.36
N LEU A 19 12.59 -15.62 -14.22
CA LEU A 19 11.22 -15.47 -14.68
C LEU A 19 10.58 -14.32 -13.89
N PHE A 20 10.63 -13.11 -14.42
CA PHE A 20 9.74 -12.06 -13.94
C PHE A 20 8.35 -12.39 -14.50
N SER A 21 7.49 -12.96 -13.67
CA SER A 21 6.07 -13.05 -13.99
C SER A 21 5.56 -11.62 -14.06
N ALA A 22 5.27 -11.11 -15.27
CA ALA A 22 4.60 -9.84 -15.42
C ALA A 22 3.23 -9.96 -14.73
N ALA A 23 3.09 -9.34 -13.55
CA ALA A 23 1.80 -9.19 -12.90
C ALA A 23 0.84 -8.57 -13.91
N PRO A 24 -0.43 -9.03 -13.99
CA PRO A 24 -1.31 -8.53 -15.02
C PRO A 24 -1.58 -7.05 -14.76
N ALA A 25 -1.08 -6.18 -15.66
CA ALA A 25 -1.43 -4.77 -15.78
C ALA A 25 -2.90 -4.60 -16.25
N SER A 26 -3.81 -5.31 -15.58
CA SER A 26 -5.20 -5.48 -15.99
C SER A 26 -6.13 -4.67 -15.09
N ALA A 27 -7.24 -4.21 -15.66
CA ALA A 27 -8.31 -3.53 -14.92
C ALA A 27 -8.86 -4.39 -13.75
N ASP A 28 -8.76 -5.72 -13.86
CA ASP A 28 -9.18 -6.65 -12.82
C ASP A 28 -8.29 -6.54 -11.57
N ALA A 29 -6.96 -6.42 -11.75
CA ALA A 29 -6.02 -6.24 -10.65
C ALA A 29 -6.30 -4.94 -9.88
N ALA A 30 -6.47 -3.83 -10.60
CA ALA A 30 -6.85 -2.55 -9.99
C ALA A 30 -8.19 -2.64 -9.24
N THR A 31 -9.16 -3.38 -9.80
CA THR A 31 -10.47 -3.58 -9.15
C THR A 31 -10.33 -4.40 -7.87
N CYS A 32 -9.53 -5.47 -7.86
CA CYS A 32 -9.23 -6.25 -6.67
C CYS A 32 -8.57 -5.39 -5.59
N THR A 33 -7.49 -4.69 -5.93
CA THR A 33 -6.78 -3.78 -5.02
C THR A 33 -7.72 -2.73 -4.42
N LEU A 34 -8.57 -2.10 -5.22
CA LEU A 34 -9.55 -1.12 -4.73
C LEU A 34 -10.60 -1.74 -3.79
N ASN A 35 -11.01 -2.98 -4.03
CA ASN A 35 -11.95 -3.67 -3.15
C ASN A 35 -11.32 -3.97 -1.79
N ASP A 36 -10.06 -4.40 -1.78
CA ASP A 36 -9.29 -4.64 -0.56
C ASP A 36 -9.08 -3.35 0.24
N MET A 37 -8.68 -2.26 -0.42
CA MET A 37 -8.54 -0.95 0.22
C MET A 37 -9.86 -0.46 0.82
N ARG A 38 -10.98 -0.60 0.11
CA ARG A 38 -12.32 -0.24 0.61
C ARG A 38 -12.75 -1.09 1.80
N ALA A 39 -12.45 -2.39 1.79
CA ALA A 39 -12.74 -3.27 2.91
C ALA A 39 -12.00 -2.79 4.16
N VAL A 40 -10.70 -2.46 4.03
CA VAL A 40 -9.90 -1.91 5.14
C VAL A 40 -10.44 -0.55 5.60
N GLY A 41 -10.71 0.38 4.68
CA GLY A 41 -11.25 1.70 5.03
C GLY A 41 -12.59 1.63 5.76
N ASN A 42 -13.51 0.77 5.30
CA ASN A 42 -14.78 0.54 5.98
C ASN A 42 -14.60 -0.03 7.39
N ALA A 43 -13.65 -0.96 7.56
CA ALA A 43 -13.34 -1.56 8.86
C ALA A 43 -12.75 -0.53 9.83
N ILE A 44 -11.82 0.31 9.38
CA ILE A 44 -11.27 1.41 10.17
C ILE A 44 -12.38 2.36 10.60
N PHE A 45 -13.25 2.78 9.67
CA PHE A 45 -14.35 3.69 9.99
C PHE A 45 -15.34 3.09 11.01
N ALA A 46 -15.66 1.80 10.87
CA ALA A 46 -16.50 1.09 11.84
C ALA A 46 -15.84 1.04 13.22
N TRP A 47 -14.57 0.66 13.29
CA TRP A 47 -13.81 0.63 14.54
C TRP A 47 -13.76 2.00 15.22
N VAL A 48 -13.48 3.07 14.46
CA VAL A 48 -13.47 4.45 14.99
C VAL A 48 -14.84 4.86 15.47
N THR A 49 -15.90 4.56 14.72
CA THR A 49 -17.27 4.86 15.15
C THR A 49 -17.59 4.17 16.48
N ASP A 50 -17.16 2.93 16.67
CA ASP A 50 -17.35 2.22 17.94
C ASP A 50 -16.53 2.84 19.09
N GLN A 51 -15.28 3.28 18.82
CA GLN A 51 -14.50 4.01 19.82
C GLN A 51 -15.20 5.32 20.22
N VAL A 52 -15.60 6.12 19.22
CA VAL A 52 -16.24 7.42 19.41
C VAL A 52 -17.60 7.31 20.11
N LEU A 53 -18.41 6.31 19.76
CA LEU A 53 -19.68 6.03 20.44
C LEU A 53 -19.47 5.56 21.89
N SER A 54 -18.39 4.83 22.16
CA SER A 54 -18.05 4.42 23.53
C SER A 54 -17.54 5.58 24.38
N GLU A 55 -16.91 6.58 23.78
CA GLU A 55 -16.28 7.72 24.46
C GLU A 55 -17.14 9.00 24.44
N GLY A 56 -18.18 9.08 23.61
CA GLY A 56 -19.10 10.22 23.53
C GLY A 56 -18.56 11.44 22.78
N THR A 57 -17.63 11.23 21.84
CA THR A 57 -16.89 12.30 21.13
C THR A 57 -17.57 12.67 19.79
N GLU A 58 -17.39 13.89 19.26
CA GLU A 58 -17.92 14.34 17.95
C GLU A 58 -16.79 14.62 16.94
N ILE A 59 -16.91 14.18 15.68
CA ILE A 59 -15.87 14.31 14.61
C ILE A 59 -16.00 15.63 13.82
N ALA A 60 -14.89 16.32 13.51
CA ALA A 60 -14.87 17.64 12.85
C ALA A 60 -13.94 17.77 11.59
N GLY A 61 -14.53 18.02 10.40
CA GLY A 61 -13.91 18.66 9.21
C GLY A 61 -12.86 17.87 8.39
N LEU A 62 -12.65 18.18 7.09
CA LEU A 62 -11.81 17.44 6.10
C LEU A 62 -10.73 18.32 5.39
N SER A 63 -9.45 17.91 5.37
CA SER A 63 -8.28 18.48 4.65
C SER A 63 -7.05 17.55 4.77
N PHE A 64 -6.36 17.18 3.67
CA PHE A 64 -5.44 16.02 3.61
C PHE A 64 -3.94 16.28 3.28
N ASP A 65 -3.03 15.79 4.15
CA ASP A 65 -1.56 15.66 3.95
C ASP A 65 -1.07 14.32 4.54
N LEU A 66 -0.49 13.42 3.72
CA LEU A 66 -0.04 12.09 4.18
C LEU A 66 1.11 12.15 5.20
N GLY A 67 1.88 13.25 5.25
CA GLY A 67 2.94 13.47 6.25
C GLY A 67 2.40 13.61 7.67
N ASP A 68 1.11 13.93 7.82
CA ASP A 68 0.44 14.08 9.11
C ASP A 68 -0.08 12.74 9.68
N TYR A 69 0.04 11.64 8.94
CA TYR A 69 -0.41 10.32 9.37
C TYR A 69 0.79 9.49 9.83
N PRO A 70 0.88 9.10 11.11
CA PRO A 70 1.89 8.15 11.52
C PRO A 70 1.68 6.82 10.79
N VAL A 71 2.77 6.22 10.34
CA VAL A 71 2.76 4.89 9.73
C VAL A 71 2.33 3.89 10.78
N ILE A 72 1.32 3.07 10.46
CA ILE A 72 0.92 1.93 11.28
C ILE A 72 1.41 0.66 10.59
N THR A 73 1.98 -0.27 11.35
CA THR A 73 2.35 -1.57 10.78
C THR A 73 1.09 -2.38 10.50
N ARG A 74 1.15 -3.28 9.52
CA ARG A 74 0.06 -4.21 9.20
C ARG A 74 -0.38 -4.99 10.45
N GLU A 75 0.56 -5.47 11.26
CA GLU A 75 0.28 -6.19 12.51
C GLU A 75 -0.42 -5.31 13.55
N GLY A 76 -0.05 -4.02 13.61
CA GLY A 76 -0.73 -3.04 14.46
C GLY A 76 -2.18 -2.84 14.02
N LEU A 77 -2.42 -2.78 12.71
CA LEU A 77 -3.77 -2.67 12.15
C LEU A 77 -4.58 -3.96 12.36
N GLU A 78 -3.96 -5.15 12.21
CA GLU A 78 -4.59 -6.44 12.50
C GLU A 78 -5.06 -6.52 13.95
N ALA A 79 -4.25 -6.06 14.91
CA ALA A 79 -4.62 -6.08 16.33
C ALA A 79 -5.85 -5.22 16.65
N LEU A 80 -6.16 -4.22 15.81
CA LEU A 80 -7.34 -3.36 15.96
C LEU A 80 -8.56 -3.95 15.25
N LEU A 81 -8.37 -4.44 14.01
CA LEU A 81 -9.48 -4.78 13.12
C LEU A 81 -9.88 -6.26 13.17
N VAL A 82 -8.94 -7.16 13.45
CA VAL A 82 -9.17 -8.61 13.42
C VAL A 82 -9.46 -9.11 14.84
N PRO A 83 -10.47 -9.97 15.06
CA PRO A 83 -11.40 -10.54 14.08
C PRO A 83 -12.74 -9.78 13.95
N ASN A 84 -12.89 -8.64 14.63
CA ASN A 84 -14.22 -8.03 14.83
C ASN A 84 -14.75 -7.26 13.60
N TYR A 85 -13.85 -6.71 12.78
CA TYR A 85 -14.19 -5.84 11.64
C TYR A 85 -13.66 -6.40 10.30
N LEU A 86 -12.62 -7.24 10.34
CA LEU A 86 -12.08 -7.97 9.20
C LEU A 86 -11.66 -9.39 9.60
N ASP A 87 -11.66 -10.29 8.60
CA ASP A 87 -11.07 -11.62 8.73
C ASP A 87 -9.53 -11.56 8.72
N SER A 88 -8.97 -10.67 7.89
CA SER A 88 -7.53 -10.42 7.77
C SER A 88 -7.26 -9.05 7.15
N VAL A 89 -6.12 -8.44 7.47
CA VAL A 89 -5.63 -7.25 6.76
C VAL A 89 -4.75 -7.72 5.58
N PRO A 90 -5.07 -7.34 4.33
CA PRO A 90 -4.28 -7.75 3.17
C PRO A 90 -2.85 -7.24 3.29
N GLU A 91 -1.87 -8.08 2.96
CA GLU A 91 -0.46 -7.66 2.96
C GLU A 91 -0.07 -7.04 1.64
N LEU A 92 -0.56 -7.63 0.54
CA LEU A 92 -0.16 -7.30 -0.82
C LEU A 92 -1.37 -6.90 -1.65
N ASP A 93 -1.14 -5.98 -2.58
CA ASP A 93 -2.08 -5.67 -3.64
C ASP A 93 -2.11 -6.76 -4.73
N ALA A 94 -2.96 -6.58 -5.74
CA ALA A 94 -3.09 -7.55 -6.82
C ALA A 94 -1.85 -7.68 -7.72
N TRP A 95 -0.87 -6.78 -7.60
CA TRP A 95 0.42 -6.83 -8.29
C TRP A 95 1.54 -7.41 -7.43
N GLY A 96 1.26 -7.72 -6.16
CA GLY A 96 2.22 -8.28 -5.21
C GLY A 96 3.05 -7.23 -4.48
N ASN A 97 2.66 -5.96 -4.53
CA ASN A 97 3.32 -4.89 -3.76
C ASN A 97 2.66 -4.77 -2.40
N ALA A 98 3.46 -4.47 -1.37
CA ALA A 98 2.94 -4.25 -0.04
C ALA A 98 2.08 -2.97 0.02
N PHE A 99 0.96 -3.05 0.73
CA PHE A 99 0.18 -1.85 1.04
C PHE A 99 0.92 -0.97 2.06
N ASP A 100 0.81 0.35 1.90
CA ASP A 100 1.21 1.34 2.91
C ASP A 100 -0.04 1.78 3.67
N TYR A 101 -0.08 1.43 4.96
CA TYR A 101 -1.16 1.77 5.88
C TYR A 101 -0.76 2.93 6.78
N ARG A 102 -1.63 3.93 6.86
CA ARG A 102 -1.48 5.05 7.79
C ARG A 102 -2.76 5.24 8.58
N LEU A 103 -2.62 5.49 9.87
CA LEU A 103 -3.74 5.69 10.77
C LEU A 103 -3.33 6.72 11.81
N ASN A 104 -4.10 7.80 11.91
CA ASN A 104 -3.88 8.83 12.91
C ASN A 104 -4.46 8.41 14.26
N THR A 105 -3.78 8.83 15.33
CA THR A 105 -4.27 8.65 16.71
C THR A 105 -5.28 9.73 17.10
N ASP A 106 -5.29 10.86 16.39
CA ASP A 106 -6.36 11.85 16.51
C ASP A 106 -7.52 11.44 15.61
N PHE A 107 -8.52 10.77 16.20
CA PHE A 107 -9.67 10.26 15.46
C PHE A 107 -10.64 11.34 14.97
N LEU A 108 -10.45 12.57 15.42
CA LEU A 108 -11.23 13.73 14.98
C LEU A 108 -10.54 14.47 13.84
N SER A 109 -9.31 14.06 13.52
CA SER A 109 -8.57 14.63 12.43
C SER A 109 -9.33 14.42 11.11
N PRO A 110 -9.32 15.41 10.21
CA PRO A 110 -9.70 15.19 8.81
C PRO A 110 -8.96 14.02 8.16
N ASN A 111 -7.78 13.72 8.70
CA ASN A 111 -6.79 12.80 8.21
C ASN A 111 -6.74 11.58 9.09
N LEU A 112 -7.83 10.82 9.08
CA LEU A 112 -7.98 9.68 9.96
C LEU A 112 -7.14 8.50 9.51
N PHE A 113 -7.27 8.07 8.25
CA PHE A 113 -6.51 6.97 7.71
C PHE A 113 -6.12 7.20 6.26
N ALA A 114 -5.12 6.47 5.79
CA ALA A 114 -4.82 6.34 4.38
C ALA A 114 -4.36 4.92 4.08
N VAL A 115 -4.73 4.42 2.90
CA VAL A 115 -4.23 3.17 2.35
C VAL A 115 -3.66 3.46 0.97
N ARG A 116 -2.42 3.05 0.71
CA ARG A 116 -1.78 3.20 -0.59
C ARG A 116 -1.31 1.85 -1.16
N SER A 117 -1.55 1.64 -2.45
CA SER A 117 -0.87 0.62 -3.29
C SER A 117 0.02 1.33 -4.29
N LEU A 118 1.18 0.73 -4.59
CA LEU A 118 2.20 1.29 -5.50
C LEU A 118 1.93 1.01 -6.99
N GLY A 119 0.69 0.65 -7.33
CA GLY A 119 0.32 0.27 -8.69
C GLY A 119 1.10 -0.94 -9.20
N ALA A 120 1.09 -1.14 -10.52
CA ALA A 120 1.72 -2.28 -11.17
C ALA A 120 3.25 -2.18 -11.29
N ASP A 121 3.83 -0.99 -11.21
CA ASP A 121 5.27 -0.78 -11.35
C ASP A 121 6.02 -0.78 -10.01
N GLY A 122 5.28 -0.73 -8.90
CA GLY A 122 5.84 -0.78 -7.55
C GLY A 122 6.61 0.48 -7.17
N MET A 123 6.36 1.61 -7.84
CA MET A 123 7.03 2.88 -7.61
C MET A 123 6.06 3.93 -7.10
N ALA A 124 6.36 4.55 -5.96
CA ALA A 124 5.55 5.66 -5.47
C ALA A 124 5.71 6.89 -6.39
N GLU A 125 4.59 7.52 -6.80
CA GLU A 125 4.63 8.78 -7.53
C GLU A 125 4.85 10.00 -6.62
N GLY A 126 4.61 9.88 -5.32
CA GLY A 126 4.86 10.94 -4.36
C GLY A 126 4.32 10.69 -2.97
N ASP A 127 4.15 11.80 -2.23
CA ASP A 127 3.63 11.80 -0.86
C ASP A 127 2.39 12.70 -0.70
N VAL A 128 1.95 13.38 -1.76
CA VAL A 128 0.80 14.29 -1.73
C VAL A 128 -0.16 13.90 -2.83
N TYR A 129 -1.39 13.56 -2.45
CA TYR A 129 -2.42 13.09 -3.37
C TYR A 129 -3.66 13.95 -3.26
N SER A 130 -4.30 14.20 -4.41
CA SER A 130 -5.63 14.77 -4.45
C SER A 130 -6.66 13.65 -4.61
N PRO A 131 -7.81 13.72 -3.94
CA PRO A 131 -8.91 12.78 -4.19
C PRO A 131 -9.24 12.74 -5.68
N GLY A 132 -9.21 11.55 -6.29
CA GLY A 132 -9.36 11.42 -7.73
C GLY A 132 -9.22 9.98 -8.23
N PHE A 133 -9.44 9.81 -9.52
CA PHE A 133 -9.29 8.53 -10.21
C PHE A 133 -7.88 8.43 -10.80
N THR A 134 -7.25 7.25 -10.75
CA THR A 134 -5.98 7.04 -11.44
C THR A 134 -6.20 6.85 -12.94
N GLY A 135 -5.32 7.41 -13.76
CA GLY A 135 -5.35 7.29 -15.20
C GLY A 135 -4.73 6.00 -15.73
N SER A 136 -3.99 5.25 -14.89
CA SER A 136 -3.19 4.11 -15.32
C SER A 136 -3.03 3.04 -14.23
N PRO A 137 -2.87 1.75 -14.58
CA PRO A 137 -2.52 0.68 -13.62
C PRO A 137 -1.16 0.85 -12.95
N ASN A 138 -0.26 1.64 -13.53
CA ASN A 138 1.05 1.93 -12.92
C ASN A 138 0.97 2.99 -11.83
N GLU A 139 -0.09 3.79 -11.82
CA GLU A 139 -0.22 4.87 -10.83
C GLU A 139 -0.64 4.32 -9.46
N ASP A 140 -0.12 4.95 -8.41
CA ASP A 140 -0.48 4.74 -7.02
C ASP A 140 -2.00 4.84 -6.86
N LEU A 141 -2.57 3.85 -6.19
CA LEU A 141 -3.94 3.91 -5.71
C LEU A 141 -3.91 4.38 -4.26
N VAL A 142 -4.58 5.50 -3.97
CA VAL A 142 -4.67 6.05 -2.61
C VAL A 142 -6.12 6.20 -2.20
N LEU A 143 -6.48 5.59 -1.07
CA LEU A 143 -7.73 5.80 -0.35
C LEU A 143 -7.42 6.67 0.87
N LEU A 144 -8.19 7.74 1.04
CA LEU A 144 -8.14 8.72 2.13
C LEU A 144 -9.44 8.68 2.94
#